data_AF-A0A354NZX2-F1
#
_entry.id   AF-A0A354NZX2-F1
#
_cell.length_a   1.000
_cell.length_b   1.000
_cell.length_c   1.000
_cell.angle_alpha   90.00
_cell.angle_beta   90.00
_cell.angle_gamma   90.00
#
_symmetry.space_group_name_H-M   'P 1'
#
loop_
_entity.id
_entity.type
_entity.pdbx_description
1 polymer ?
#
loop_
_entity_poly.entity_id
_entity_poly.type
_entity_poly.pdbx_seq_one_letter_code
_entity_poly.pdbx_strand_id
1 'polypeptide(L)'
;MFSSLKGWQIGVLLGIVLVVAGGTYGAIAFIGGPDNANLGADEQLIPVQLGNLINEVSVNGSILFPNRETLVFGSPGSVAEILVEEGMRVRAGEPLATFDSETNADLDKAVAQARVSLRDAQYTLENFQKASDLEIAQAESKVSNAKLALNDASNDWDQLKNIPDEQMFQAKAKVSSAKLSLTSAQNTLTQILAQPTEQELATAESKVTSARLSVQTAEESLIELQEPLIALQLAQSEARVTDPQLAERSAQEKLDEFMASDSEFDISKARNAVTSAETLLGNGEAELNVGASDWNDKASDAESDFTAKTEDYQNQFKTWLGIDLDPSELDPDFDSALTTLGVDLDIVFNSEYQFGELIQGGYNSEGLPSDDPSTPWDETVVFIWQNFIPTTIVGTCSSTSISSPAAGFCVSHDFDTSATAYKQSANSLESI
;
A
#
# COMPACT_ATOMS: atom_id res chain seq x y z
N MET A 1 74.43 77.06 -44.48
CA MET A 1 75.47 76.48 -45.37
C MET A 1 75.23 74.98 -45.45
N PHE A 2 74.63 74.50 -46.54
CA PHE A 2 74.66 73.08 -46.89
C PHE A 2 75.21 73.01 -48.30
N SER A 3 76.43 72.52 -48.42
CA SER A 3 77.15 72.32 -49.67
C SER A 3 76.39 71.35 -50.58
N SER A 4 76.23 71.71 -51.86
CA SER A 4 75.66 70.86 -52.90
C SER A 4 76.42 69.52 -52.99
N LEU A 5 75.77 68.43 -52.57
CA LEU A 5 76.31 67.07 -52.68
C LEU A 5 76.46 66.72 -54.17
N LYS A 6 77.65 66.32 -54.60
CA LYS A 6 77.90 65.84 -55.97
C LYS A 6 77.21 64.49 -56.17
N GLY A 7 76.74 64.18 -57.39
CA GLY A 7 75.93 62.96 -57.67
C GLY A 7 76.53 61.64 -57.19
N TRP A 8 77.86 61.52 -57.12
CA TRP A 8 78.53 60.35 -56.54
C TRP A 8 78.36 60.23 -55.01
N GLN A 9 78.27 61.35 -54.28
CA GLN A 9 78.03 61.36 -52.83
C GLN A 9 76.59 60.93 -52.49
N ILE A 10 75.63 61.22 -53.37
CA ILE A 10 74.24 60.74 -53.25
C ILE A 10 74.18 59.22 -53.51
N GLY A 11 74.93 58.72 -54.49
CA GLY A 11 75.04 57.28 -54.75
C GLY A 11 75.64 56.50 -53.58
N VAL A 12 76.67 57.04 -52.93
CA VAL A 12 77.28 56.43 -51.72
C VAL A 12 76.32 56.46 -50.52
N LEU A 13 75.59 57.57 -50.33
CA LEU A 13 74.59 57.67 -49.25
C LEU A 13 73.40 56.71 -49.46
N LEU A 14 72.91 56.56 -50.69
CA LEU A 14 71.88 55.56 -51.02
C LEU A 14 72.37 54.12 -50.82
N GLY A 15 73.64 53.84 -51.16
CA GLY A 15 74.25 52.53 -50.88
C GLY A 15 74.33 52.23 -49.39
N ILE A 16 74.73 53.21 -48.57
CA ILE A 16 74.79 53.04 -47.10
C ILE A 16 73.38 52.87 -46.51
N VAL A 17 72.38 53.63 -46.96
CA VAL A 17 70.99 53.48 -46.50
C VAL A 17 70.43 52.11 -46.87
N LEU A 18 70.73 51.58 -48.06
CA LEU A 18 70.32 50.22 -48.46
C LEU A 18 71.04 49.12 -47.67
N VAL A 19 72.32 49.30 -47.33
CA VAL A 19 73.07 48.35 -46.49
C VAL A 19 72.59 48.39 -45.03
N VAL A 20 72.25 49.57 -44.51
CA VAL A 20 71.71 49.71 -43.15
C VAL A 20 70.29 49.15 -43.09
N ALA A 21 69.41 49.47 -44.05
CA ALA A 21 68.04 48.94 -44.10
C ALA A 21 68.02 47.42 -44.34
N GLY A 22 68.87 46.91 -45.23
CA GLY A 22 69.06 45.47 -45.47
C GLY A 22 69.69 44.75 -44.28
N GLY A 23 70.64 45.39 -43.59
CA GLY A 23 71.26 44.87 -42.37
C GLY A 23 70.30 44.82 -41.19
N THR A 24 69.45 45.83 -41.00
CA THR A 24 68.42 45.83 -39.94
C THR A 24 67.31 44.83 -40.23
N TYR A 25 66.85 44.69 -41.47
CA TYR A 25 65.82 43.69 -41.81
C TYR A 25 66.39 42.26 -41.72
N GLY A 26 67.64 42.05 -42.14
CA GLY A 26 68.35 40.77 -41.98
C GLY A 26 68.59 40.38 -40.53
N ALA A 27 68.93 41.35 -39.66
CA ALA A 27 69.11 41.09 -38.23
C ALA A 27 67.79 40.77 -37.51
N ILE A 28 66.69 41.45 -37.84
CA ILE A 28 65.38 41.20 -37.20
C ILE A 28 64.77 39.87 -37.70
N ALA A 29 64.96 39.51 -38.97
CA ALA A 29 64.52 38.22 -39.51
C ALA A 29 65.36 37.02 -39.00
N PHE A 30 66.61 37.25 -38.57
CA PHE A 30 67.47 36.20 -38.01
C PHE A 30 67.37 36.07 -36.48
N ILE A 31 66.89 37.09 -35.78
CA ILE A 31 66.68 37.09 -34.32
C ILE A 31 65.21 36.75 -33.94
N GLY A 32 64.26 36.82 -34.89
CA GLY A 32 62.83 36.53 -34.68
C GLY A 32 62.35 35.17 -35.16
N GLY A 33 63.24 34.20 -35.41
CA GLY A 33 62.82 32.80 -35.55
C GLY A 33 62.36 32.27 -34.19
N PRO A 34 61.33 31.40 -34.12
CA PRO A 34 60.87 30.84 -32.85
C PRO A 34 62.07 30.21 -32.13
N ASP A 35 62.18 30.47 -30.83
CA ASP A 35 63.18 29.87 -29.96
C ASP A 35 63.12 28.35 -30.13
N ASN A 36 64.02 27.81 -30.96
CA ASN A 36 64.22 26.37 -31.06
C ASN A 36 64.95 25.97 -29.77
N ALA A 37 64.17 25.73 -28.73
CA ALA A 37 64.61 24.91 -27.61
C ALA A 37 65.29 23.67 -28.21
N ASN A 38 66.52 23.43 -27.81
CA ASN A 38 67.36 22.34 -28.31
C ASN A 38 66.80 21.03 -27.74
N LEU A 39 65.85 20.43 -28.46
CA LEU A 39 65.24 19.15 -28.13
C LEU A 39 66.19 18.01 -28.53
N GLY A 40 66.33 17.01 -27.67
CA GLY A 40 67.12 15.81 -27.98
C GLY A 40 66.58 15.08 -29.22
N ALA A 41 67.37 14.15 -29.79
CA ALA A 41 67.06 13.45 -31.05
C ALA A 41 65.70 12.70 -31.08
N ASP A 42 65.03 12.58 -29.93
CA ASP A 42 63.73 11.94 -29.76
C ASP A 42 62.71 12.81 -28.98
N GLU A 43 62.84 14.15 -29.02
CA GLU A 43 61.91 15.07 -28.34
C GLU A 43 61.14 15.97 -29.33
N GLN A 44 59.82 16.08 -29.14
CA GLN A 44 58.91 16.86 -29.99
C GLN A 44 58.03 17.80 -29.13
N LEU A 45 57.95 19.08 -29.52
CA LEU A 45 57.06 20.05 -28.85
C LEU A 45 55.62 19.85 -29.33
N ILE A 46 54.73 19.47 -28.41
CA ILE A 46 53.29 19.37 -28.64
C ILE A 46 52.64 20.64 -28.05
N PRO A 47 51.95 21.47 -28.85
CA PRO A 47 51.26 22.65 -28.33
C PRO A 47 50.11 22.24 -27.40
N VAL A 48 50.08 22.79 -26.18
CA VAL A 48 49.04 22.49 -25.19
C VAL A 48 47.91 23.51 -25.31
N GLN A 49 46.67 23.05 -25.51
CA GLN A 49 45.47 23.88 -25.50
C GLN A 49 44.81 23.82 -24.11
N LEU A 50 44.50 24.99 -23.54
CA LEU A 50 43.69 25.09 -22.33
C LEU A 50 42.22 24.86 -22.69
N GLY A 51 41.66 23.76 -22.22
CA GLY A 51 40.23 23.45 -22.28
C GLY A 51 39.77 22.89 -20.94
N ASN A 52 38.49 23.05 -20.60
CA ASN A 52 37.93 22.45 -19.39
C ASN A 52 37.95 20.92 -19.53
N LEU A 53 38.71 20.26 -18.66
CA LEU A 53 38.72 18.80 -18.55
C LEU A 53 37.47 18.37 -17.80
N ILE A 54 36.39 18.07 -18.52
CA ILE A 54 35.20 17.49 -17.92
C ILE A 54 35.50 16.01 -17.72
N ASN A 55 35.73 15.61 -16.47
CA ASN A 55 35.88 14.21 -16.10
C ASN A 55 34.50 13.55 -16.18
N GLU A 56 34.10 13.14 -17.37
CA GLU A 56 32.84 12.43 -17.57
C GLU A 56 33.02 10.98 -17.12
N VAL A 57 32.51 10.68 -15.92
CA VAL A 57 32.44 9.31 -15.41
C VAL A 57 31.23 8.66 -16.05
N SER A 58 31.45 7.78 -17.03
CA SER A 58 30.39 6.98 -17.63
C SER A 58 29.86 5.98 -16.58
N VAL A 59 28.65 6.26 -16.06
CA VAL A 59 27.93 5.35 -15.16
C VAL A 59 27.07 4.43 -16.02
N ASN A 60 27.55 3.21 -16.26
CA ASN A 60 26.73 2.15 -16.83
C ASN A 60 25.88 1.53 -15.71
N GLY A 61 24.64 1.98 -15.58
CA GLY A 61 23.64 1.43 -14.67
C GLY A 61 22.58 0.65 -15.43
N SER A 62 22.13 -0.48 -14.88
CA SER A 62 20.89 -1.14 -15.33
C SER A 62 19.72 -0.53 -14.56
N ILE A 63 18.72 -0.04 -15.27
CA ILE A 63 17.46 0.39 -14.66
C ILE A 63 16.74 -0.87 -14.16
N LEU A 64 16.73 -1.08 -12.86
CA LEU A 64 15.87 -2.04 -12.19
C LEU A 64 14.68 -1.25 -11.65
N PHE A 65 13.47 -1.63 -12.06
CA PHE A 65 12.26 -1.14 -11.42
C PHE A 65 12.26 -1.71 -9.99
N PRO A 66 12.34 -0.87 -8.95
CA PRO A 66 12.50 -1.34 -7.58
C PRO A 66 11.31 -2.19 -7.13
N ASN A 67 10.11 -1.86 -7.63
CA ASN A 67 8.86 -2.54 -7.30
C ASN A 67 8.25 -3.11 -8.58
N ARG A 68 8.14 -4.44 -8.65
CA ARG A 68 7.38 -5.15 -9.69
C ARG A 68 6.47 -6.14 -8.99
N GLU A 69 5.17 -5.91 -9.10
CA GLU A 69 4.18 -6.82 -8.55
C GLU A 69 3.41 -7.51 -9.68
N THR A 70 3.21 -8.81 -9.51
CA THR A 70 2.28 -9.57 -10.35
C THR A 70 0.94 -9.55 -9.64
N LEU A 71 -0.02 -8.82 -10.20
CA LEU A 71 -1.39 -8.80 -9.65
C LEU A 71 -2.09 -10.12 -9.98
N VAL A 72 -2.69 -10.71 -8.96
CA VAL A 72 -3.52 -11.91 -9.07
C VAL A 72 -4.86 -11.59 -8.42
N PHE A 73 -5.94 -12.08 -9.01
CA PHE A 73 -7.22 -12.10 -8.34
C PHE A 73 -7.13 -13.14 -7.21
N GLY A 74 -7.35 -12.76 -5.95
CA GLY A 74 -7.32 -13.77 -4.88
C GLY A 74 -8.62 -14.58 -4.77
N SER A 75 -9.68 -14.19 -5.48
CA SER A 75 -10.90 -14.97 -5.63
C SER A 75 -11.11 -15.43 -7.09
N PRO A 76 -11.43 -16.72 -7.35
CA PRO A 76 -11.68 -17.21 -8.70
C PRO A 76 -13.05 -16.73 -9.20
N GLY A 77 -13.11 -16.23 -10.44
CA GLY A 77 -14.35 -15.75 -11.03
C GLY A 77 -14.18 -15.24 -12.45
N SER A 78 -15.27 -14.73 -13.03
CA SER A 78 -15.31 -14.18 -14.37
C SER A 78 -15.24 -12.65 -14.33
N VAL A 79 -14.38 -12.08 -15.16
CA VAL A 79 -14.24 -10.62 -15.31
C VAL A 79 -15.40 -10.10 -16.15
N ALA A 80 -16.16 -9.13 -15.64
CA ALA A 80 -17.16 -8.40 -16.42
C ALA A 80 -16.52 -7.32 -17.30
N GLU A 81 -15.68 -6.49 -16.70
CA GLU A 81 -15.07 -5.34 -17.37
C GLU A 81 -13.65 -5.12 -16.85
N ILE A 82 -12.75 -4.72 -17.76
CA ILE A 82 -11.40 -4.25 -17.45
C ILE A 82 -11.44 -2.74 -17.60
N LEU A 83 -11.13 -2.03 -16.52
CA LEU A 83 -11.30 -0.57 -16.40
C LEU A 83 -10.05 0.21 -16.82
N VAL A 84 -8.99 -0.48 -17.26
CA VAL A 84 -7.68 0.10 -17.57
C VAL A 84 -7.11 -0.44 -18.89
N GLU A 85 -6.25 0.35 -19.53
CA GLU A 85 -5.56 -0.03 -20.78
C GLU A 85 -4.06 -0.29 -20.55
N GLU A 86 -3.43 -1.05 -21.44
CA GLU A 86 -1.98 -1.31 -21.35
C GLU A 86 -1.17 -0.01 -21.41
N GLY A 87 -0.30 0.21 -20.43
CA GLY A 87 0.50 1.45 -20.30
C GLY A 87 -0.19 2.57 -19.53
N MET A 88 -1.44 2.37 -19.10
CA MET A 88 -2.15 3.29 -18.21
C MET A 88 -1.50 3.28 -16.81
N ARG A 89 -1.26 4.47 -16.26
CA ARG A 89 -0.79 4.61 -14.88
C ARG A 89 -1.98 4.44 -13.95
N VAL A 90 -1.87 3.53 -13.00
CA VAL A 90 -2.94 3.16 -12.07
C VAL A 90 -2.47 3.37 -10.64
N ARG A 91 -3.37 3.74 -9.75
CA ARG A 91 -3.08 4.00 -8.33
C ARG A 91 -3.36 2.77 -7.48
N ALA A 92 -2.71 2.68 -6.32
CA ALA A 92 -3.06 1.66 -5.34
C ALA A 92 -4.54 1.82 -4.93
N GLY A 93 -5.30 0.73 -4.95
CA GLY A 93 -6.73 0.74 -4.67
C GLY A 93 -7.63 1.14 -5.86
N GLU A 94 -7.07 1.53 -7.00
CA GLU A 94 -7.86 1.78 -8.21
C GLU A 94 -8.36 0.44 -8.78
N PRO A 95 -9.68 0.29 -9.02
CA PRO A 95 -10.23 -0.94 -9.57
C PRO A 95 -9.76 -1.11 -11.01
N LEU A 96 -8.94 -2.14 -11.25
CA LEU A 96 -8.41 -2.44 -12.59
C LEU A 96 -9.38 -3.28 -13.42
N ALA A 97 -10.21 -4.08 -12.75
CA ALA A 97 -11.22 -4.92 -13.35
C ALA A 97 -12.31 -5.24 -12.32
N THR A 98 -13.52 -5.50 -12.80
CA THR A 98 -14.66 -5.89 -11.96
C THR A 98 -15.11 -7.30 -12.29
N PHE A 99 -15.53 -8.07 -11.27
CA PHE A 99 -16.21 -9.34 -11.50
C PHE A 99 -17.62 -9.12 -12.07
N ASP A 100 -18.13 -10.13 -12.77
CA ASP A 100 -19.51 -10.12 -13.24
C ASP A 100 -20.53 -10.21 -12.10
N SER A 101 -21.77 -9.82 -12.41
CA SER A 101 -22.86 -9.83 -11.45
C SER A 101 -23.19 -11.23 -10.92
N GLU A 102 -22.86 -12.28 -11.68
CA GLU A 102 -23.09 -13.68 -11.29
C GLU A 102 -22.09 -14.10 -10.21
N THR A 103 -20.81 -13.80 -10.40
CA THR A 103 -19.73 -14.04 -9.43
C THR A 103 -20.01 -13.30 -8.12
N ASN A 104 -20.44 -12.03 -8.19
CA ASN A 104 -20.84 -11.26 -7.00
C ASN A 104 -22.01 -11.91 -6.25
N ALA A 105 -23.05 -12.33 -6.99
CA ALA A 105 -24.21 -12.98 -6.40
C ALA A 105 -23.86 -14.34 -5.77
N ASP A 106 -22.92 -15.09 -6.36
CA ASP A 106 -22.44 -16.36 -5.82
C ASP A 106 -21.62 -16.18 -4.54
N LEU A 107 -20.80 -15.14 -4.44
CA LEU A 107 -20.05 -14.80 -3.22
C LEU A 107 -20.99 -14.34 -2.09
N ASP A 108 -21.94 -13.46 -2.36
CA ASP A 108 -22.97 -13.06 -1.38
C ASP A 108 -23.78 -14.27 -0.88
N LYS A 109 -24.12 -15.18 -1.80
CA LYS A 109 -24.79 -16.43 -1.48
C LYS A 109 -23.92 -17.36 -0.64
N ALA A 110 -22.60 -17.41 -0.89
CA ALA A 110 -21.67 -18.20 -0.08
C ALA A 110 -21.63 -17.69 1.37
N VAL A 111 -21.55 -16.36 1.57
CA VAL A 111 -21.63 -15.75 2.91
C VAL A 111 -22.96 -16.08 3.59
N ALA A 112 -24.08 -15.92 2.89
CA ALA A 112 -25.40 -16.25 3.43
C ALA A 112 -25.50 -17.73 3.84
N GLN A 113 -25.00 -18.64 3.01
CA GLN A 113 -25.00 -20.09 3.28
C GLN A 113 -24.10 -20.45 4.47
N ALA A 114 -22.94 -19.81 4.60
CA ALA A 114 -22.04 -20.00 5.74
C ALA A 114 -22.70 -19.54 7.05
N ARG A 115 -23.36 -18.37 7.04
CA ARG A 115 -24.10 -17.84 8.20
C ARG A 115 -25.26 -18.73 8.62
N VAL A 116 -26.01 -19.29 7.65
CA VAL A 116 -27.05 -20.31 7.94
C VAL A 116 -26.44 -21.54 8.59
N SER A 117 -25.31 -22.03 8.07
CA SER A 117 -24.63 -23.21 8.60
C SER A 117 -24.12 -22.99 10.03
N LEU A 118 -23.61 -21.78 10.34
CA LEU A 118 -23.22 -21.38 11.69
C LEU A 118 -24.42 -21.38 12.65
N ARG A 119 -25.52 -20.74 12.24
CA ARG A 119 -26.76 -20.71 13.04
C ARG A 119 -27.27 -22.12 13.31
N ASP A 120 -27.27 -23.00 12.31
CA ASP A 120 -27.75 -24.37 12.46
C ASP A 120 -26.82 -25.20 13.38
N ALA A 121 -25.50 -24.98 13.33
CA ALA A 121 -24.54 -25.58 14.24
C ALA A 121 -24.71 -25.10 15.69
N GLN A 122 -24.96 -23.80 15.89
CA GLN A 122 -25.25 -23.21 17.19
C GLN A 122 -26.57 -23.74 17.78
N TYR A 123 -27.63 -23.80 16.96
CA TYR A 123 -28.91 -24.38 17.36
C TYR A 123 -28.78 -25.85 17.75
N THR A 124 -27.97 -26.61 17.02
CA THR A 124 -27.67 -28.00 17.34
C THR A 124 -26.95 -28.12 18.69
N LEU A 125 -25.96 -27.26 18.95
CA LEU A 125 -25.23 -27.22 20.22
C LEU A 125 -26.17 -26.86 21.39
N GLU A 126 -27.05 -25.88 21.21
CA GLU A 126 -28.04 -25.49 22.24
C GLU A 126 -29.03 -26.63 22.53
N ASN A 127 -29.53 -27.30 21.50
CA ASN A 127 -30.44 -28.43 21.66
C ASN A 127 -29.78 -29.65 22.32
N PHE A 128 -28.48 -29.86 22.12
CA PHE A 128 -27.77 -30.89 22.87
C PHE A 128 -27.80 -30.60 24.38
N GLN A 129 -27.80 -29.33 24.79
CA GLN A 129 -27.77 -28.96 26.22
C GLN A 129 -29.15 -29.02 26.90
N LYS A 130 -30.27 -29.20 26.17
CA LYS A 130 -31.62 -29.14 26.73
C LYS A 130 -32.50 -30.29 26.25
N ALA A 131 -32.87 -31.19 27.15
CA ALA A 131 -34.04 -32.06 26.94
C ALA A 131 -35.31 -31.19 26.93
N SER A 132 -36.29 -31.50 26.08
CA SER A 132 -37.50 -30.68 26.01
C SER A 132 -38.35 -30.80 27.28
N ASP A 133 -38.90 -29.68 27.76
CA ASP A 133 -39.79 -29.67 28.93
C ASP A 133 -40.97 -30.65 28.78
N LEU A 134 -41.45 -30.84 27.55
CA LEU A 134 -42.50 -31.80 27.23
C LEU A 134 -42.07 -33.26 27.44
N GLU A 135 -40.87 -33.63 26.99
CA GLU A 135 -40.35 -34.99 27.18
C GLU A 135 -40.07 -35.29 28.65
N ILE A 136 -39.53 -34.31 29.40
CA ILE A 136 -39.33 -34.40 30.84
C ILE A 136 -40.69 -34.60 31.53
N ALA A 137 -41.69 -33.76 31.26
CA ALA A 137 -43.02 -33.86 31.86
C ALA A 137 -43.72 -35.20 31.53
N GLN A 138 -43.57 -35.71 30.31
CA GLN A 138 -44.12 -37.02 29.93
C GLN A 138 -43.42 -38.17 30.66
N ALA A 139 -42.09 -38.10 30.83
CA ALA A 139 -41.32 -39.10 31.57
C ALA A 139 -41.65 -39.06 33.08
N GLU A 140 -41.78 -37.88 33.68
CA GLU A 140 -42.24 -37.71 35.06
C GLU A 140 -43.65 -38.27 35.28
N SER A 141 -44.56 -38.02 34.32
CA SER A 141 -45.91 -38.60 34.35
C SER A 141 -45.86 -40.13 34.32
N LYS A 142 -45.01 -40.74 33.48
CA LYS A 142 -44.80 -42.20 33.46
C LYS A 142 -44.26 -42.73 34.79
N VAL A 143 -43.30 -42.03 35.41
CA VAL A 143 -42.78 -42.39 36.75
C VAL A 143 -43.89 -42.29 37.80
N SER A 144 -44.69 -41.23 37.77
CA SER A 144 -45.83 -41.05 38.69
C SER A 144 -46.85 -42.18 38.55
N ASN A 145 -47.26 -42.50 37.32
CA ASN A 145 -48.19 -43.61 37.05
C ASN A 145 -47.62 -44.97 37.48
N ALA A 146 -46.32 -45.21 37.28
CA ALA A 146 -45.67 -46.45 37.72
C ALA A 146 -45.58 -46.55 39.26
N LYS A 147 -45.41 -45.42 39.97
CA LYS A 147 -45.50 -45.37 41.44
C LYS A 147 -46.91 -45.71 41.94
N LEU A 148 -47.94 -45.17 41.30
CA LEU A 148 -49.35 -45.48 41.63
C LEU A 148 -49.63 -46.97 41.43
N ALA A 149 -49.24 -47.55 40.30
CA ALA A 149 -49.41 -48.97 40.02
C ALA A 149 -48.67 -49.87 41.03
N LEU A 150 -47.47 -49.45 41.48
CA LEU A 150 -46.73 -50.16 42.53
C LEU A 150 -47.43 -50.08 43.89
N ASN A 151 -48.01 -48.93 44.23
CA ASN A 151 -48.77 -48.75 45.47
C ASN A 151 -50.02 -49.64 45.48
N ASP A 152 -50.78 -49.65 44.38
CA ASP A 152 -51.97 -50.49 44.23
C ASP A 152 -51.62 -51.97 44.33
N ALA A 153 -50.58 -52.41 43.61
CA ALA A 153 -50.09 -53.79 43.70
C ALA A 153 -49.61 -54.17 45.11
N SER A 154 -49.02 -53.22 45.85
CA SER A 154 -48.58 -53.45 47.24
C SER A 154 -49.76 -53.55 48.21
N ASN A 155 -50.80 -52.74 48.03
CA ASN A 155 -52.04 -52.82 48.81
C ASN A 155 -52.74 -54.17 48.58
N ASP A 156 -52.84 -54.61 47.31
CA ASP A 156 -53.37 -55.94 46.95
C ASP A 156 -52.57 -57.05 47.64
N TRP A 157 -51.23 -56.96 47.61
CA TRP A 157 -50.36 -57.91 48.31
C TRP A 157 -50.59 -57.92 49.82
N ASP A 158 -50.73 -56.76 50.46
CA ASP A 158 -50.92 -56.67 51.91
C ASP A 158 -52.24 -57.32 52.38
N GLN A 159 -53.28 -57.27 51.56
CA GLN A 159 -54.56 -57.95 51.82
C GLN A 159 -54.46 -59.47 51.65
N LEU A 160 -53.65 -59.93 50.70
CA LEU A 160 -53.64 -61.34 50.26
C LEU A 160 -52.47 -62.17 50.83
N LYS A 161 -51.42 -61.54 51.40
CA LYS A 161 -50.17 -62.21 51.83
C LYS A 161 -50.34 -63.31 52.88
N ASN A 162 -51.43 -63.30 53.65
CA ASN A 162 -51.69 -64.28 54.71
C ASN A 162 -52.64 -65.41 54.27
N ILE A 163 -53.08 -65.42 53.00
CA ILE A 163 -53.97 -66.41 52.44
C ILE A 163 -53.14 -67.31 51.50
N PRO A 164 -52.79 -68.54 51.88
CA PRO A 164 -51.98 -69.42 51.04
C PRO A 164 -52.84 -70.01 49.91
N ASP A 165 -53.02 -69.23 48.83
CA ASP A 165 -53.77 -69.57 47.61
C ASP A 165 -53.10 -68.94 46.37
N GLU A 166 -53.53 -69.33 45.17
CA GLU A 166 -53.11 -68.78 43.86
C GLU A 166 -53.10 -67.24 43.85
N GLN A 167 -54.08 -66.62 44.52
CA GLN A 167 -54.23 -65.17 44.61
C GLN A 167 -53.02 -64.47 45.27
N MET A 168 -52.39 -65.10 46.27
CA MET A 168 -51.18 -64.57 46.91
C MET A 168 -50.02 -64.55 45.91
N PHE A 169 -49.82 -65.62 45.14
CA PHE A 169 -48.75 -65.69 44.14
C PHE A 169 -48.95 -64.66 43.03
N GLN A 170 -50.18 -64.46 42.57
CA GLN A 170 -50.52 -63.43 41.59
C GLN A 170 -50.28 -62.01 42.13
N ALA A 171 -50.66 -61.72 43.39
CA ALA A 171 -50.40 -60.42 44.01
C ALA A 171 -48.89 -60.13 44.14
N LYS A 172 -48.09 -61.13 44.53
CA LYS A 172 -46.61 -61.01 44.57
C LYS A 172 -46.00 -60.77 43.19
N ALA A 173 -46.51 -61.45 42.16
CA ALA A 173 -46.09 -61.27 40.78
C ALA A 173 -46.43 -59.85 40.28
N LYS A 174 -47.62 -59.33 40.60
CA LYS A 174 -48.02 -57.94 40.29
C LYS A 174 -47.08 -56.91 40.92
N VAL A 175 -46.71 -57.07 42.20
CA VAL A 175 -45.74 -56.16 42.86
C VAL A 175 -44.40 -56.19 42.12
N SER A 176 -43.93 -57.39 41.77
CA SER A 176 -42.64 -57.55 41.07
C SER A 176 -42.67 -56.90 39.69
N SER A 177 -43.77 -57.08 38.94
CA SER A 177 -43.99 -56.41 37.66
C SER A 177 -44.05 -54.89 37.80
N ALA A 178 -44.77 -54.38 38.79
CA ALA A 178 -44.90 -52.94 39.01
C ALA A 178 -43.56 -52.29 39.42
N LYS A 179 -42.71 -52.99 40.18
CA LYS A 179 -41.33 -52.55 40.47
C LYS A 179 -40.49 -52.46 39.21
N LEU A 180 -40.55 -53.46 38.34
CA LEU A 180 -39.83 -53.44 37.05
C LEU A 180 -40.30 -52.28 36.16
N SER A 181 -41.61 -52.03 36.09
CA SER A 181 -42.17 -50.89 35.36
C SER A 181 -41.71 -49.55 35.94
N LEU A 182 -41.64 -49.41 37.27
CA LEU A 182 -41.10 -48.21 37.92
C LEU A 182 -39.62 -48.02 37.61
N THR A 183 -38.80 -49.05 37.76
CA THR A 183 -37.37 -48.98 37.42
C THR A 183 -37.17 -48.64 35.95
N SER A 184 -37.96 -49.22 35.04
CA SER A 184 -37.92 -48.88 33.62
C SER A 184 -38.26 -47.42 33.37
N ALA A 185 -39.33 -46.90 33.99
CA ALA A 185 -39.74 -45.50 33.86
C ALA A 185 -38.69 -44.53 34.44
N GLN A 186 -38.07 -44.88 35.56
CA GLN A 186 -36.98 -44.12 36.18
C GLN A 186 -35.74 -44.11 35.28
N ASN A 187 -35.35 -45.25 34.70
CA ASN A 187 -34.23 -45.33 33.77
C ASN A 187 -34.47 -44.47 32.52
N THR A 188 -35.69 -44.46 31.99
CA THR A 188 -36.06 -43.59 30.87
C THR A 188 -35.94 -42.11 31.24
N LEU A 189 -36.41 -41.71 32.43
CA LEU A 189 -36.24 -40.33 32.91
C LEU A 189 -34.76 -39.96 33.09
N THR A 190 -33.96 -40.84 33.71
CA THR A 190 -32.51 -40.62 33.88
C THR A 190 -31.80 -40.50 32.54
N GLN A 191 -32.22 -41.26 31.52
CA GLN A 191 -31.64 -41.18 30.18
C GLN A 191 -32.01 -39.88 29.46
N ILE A 192 -33.23 -39.37 29.67
CA ILE A 192 -33.68 -38.07 29.13
C ILE A 192 -32.95 -36.91 29.83
N LEU A 193 -32.67 -37.05 31.13
CA LEU A 193 -31.93 -36.04 31.92
C LEU A 193 -30.41 -36.17 31.79
N ALA A 194 -29.90 -37.24 31.15
CA ALA A 194 -28.47 -37.42 30.96
C ALA A 194 -27.96 -36.35 30.00
N GLN A 195 -26.95 -35.59 30.44
CA GLN A 195 -26.26 -34.64 29.59
C GLN A 195 -25.59 -35.37 28.40
N PRO A 196 -25.40 -34.69 27.26
CA PRO A 196 -24.65 -35.24 26.13
C PRO A 196 -23.32 -35.80 26.59
N THR A 197 -22.87 -36.88 25.95
CA THR A 197 -21.52 -37.39 26.21
C THR A 197 -20.49 -36.32 25.83
N GLU A 198 -19.35 -36.30 26.53
CA GLU A 198 -18.26 -35.37 26.27
C GLU A 198 -17.81 -35.39 24.79
N GLN A 199 -17.90 -36.56 24.15
CA GLN A 199 -17.60 -36.76 22.73
C GLN A 199 -18.62 -36.09 21.80
N GLU A 200 -19.91 -36.15 22.13
CA GLU A 200 -20.98 -35.49 21.36
C GLU A 200 -20.88 -33.97 21.50
N LEU A 201 -20.60 -33.47 22.70
CA LEU A 201 -20.38 -32.05 22.95
C LEU A 201 -19.16 -31.53 22.18
N ALA A 202 -18.01 -32.22 22.27
CA ALA A 202 -16.81 -31.84 21.53
C ALA A 202 -17.02 -31.84 20.01
N THR A 203 -17.84 -32.78 19.50
CA THR A 203 -18.19 -32.82 18.07
C THR A 203 -19.08 -31.64 17.68
N ALA A 204 -20.04 -31.25 18.52
CA ALA A 204 -20.90 -30.10 18.29
C ALA A 204 -20.12 -28.77 18.36
N GLU A 205 -19.23 -28.61 19.34
CA GLU A 205 -18.33 -27.45 19.45
C GLU A 205 -17.41 -27.35 18.23
N SER A 206 -16.82 -28.47 17.79
CA SER A 206 -15.97 -28.53 16.58
C SER A 206 -16.73 -28.10 15.31
N LYS A 207 -18.02 -28.46 15.19
CA LYS A 207 -18.87 -28.01 14.08
C LYS A 207 -19.15 -26.52 14.12
N VAL A 208 -19.37 -25.94 15.31
CA VAL A 208 -19.52 -24.48 15.46
C VAL A 208 -18.25 -23.76 15.06
N THR A 209 -17.08 -24.22 15.52
CA THR A 209 -15.78 -23.65 15.13
C THR A 209 -15.55 -23.74 13.61
N SER A 210 -15.84 -24.90 13.00
CA SER A 210 -15.70 -25.08 11.55
C SER A 210 -16.65 -24.17 10.75
N ALA A 211 -17.89 -24.00 11.24
CA ALA A 211 -18.87 -23.12 10.61
C ALA A 211 -18.50 -21.64 10.75
N ARG A 212 -17.91 -21.22 11.87
CA ARG A 212 -17.36 -19.87 12.04
C ARG A 212 -16.23 -19.61 11.04
N LEU A 213 -15.28 -20.53 10.93
CA LEU A 213 -14.20 -20.41 9.95
C LEU A 213 -14.74 -20.31 8.51
N SER A 214 -15.81 -21.04 8.20
CA SER A 214 -16.45 -20.96 6.87
C SER A 214 -17.11 -19.60 6.62
N VAL A 215 -17.67 -18.95 7.65
CA VAL A 215 -18.19 -17.58 7.54
C VAL A 215 -17.04 -16.61 7.29
N GLN A 216 -15.97 -16.72 8.09
CA GLN A 216 -14.79 -15.88 7.95
C GLN A 216 -14.20 -15.96 6.54
N THR A 217 -13.94 -17.16 6.03
CA THR A 217 -13.38 -17.34 4.68
C THR A 217 -14.32 -16.81 3.59
N ALA A 218 -15.63 -17.00 3.73
CA ALA A 218 -16.60 -16.47 2.76
C ALA A 218 -16.65 -14.94 2.77
N GLU A 219 -16.53 -14.32 3.95
CA GLU A 219 -16.46 -12.87 4.11
C GLU A 219 -15.14 -12.30 3.58
N GLU A 220 -14.01 -12.99 3.81
CA GLU A 220 -12.71 -12.63 3.22
C GLU A 220 -12.77 -12.59 1.69
N SER A 221 -13.36 -13.61 1.05
CA SER A 221 -13.55 -13.63 -0.41
C SER A 221 -14.50 -12.55 -0.94
N LEU A 222 -15.46 -12.11 -0.12
CA LEU A 222 -16.37 -11.02 -0.49
C LEU A 222 -15.72 -9.64 -0.34
N ILE A 223 -14.94 -9.42 0.73
CA ILE A 223 -14.30 -8.14 1.01
C ILE A 223 -13.12 -7.89 0.07
N GLU A 224 -12.41 -8.93 -0.36
CA GLU A 224 -11.40 -8.85 -1.43
C GLU A 224 -11.95 -8.22 -2.73
N LEU A 225 -13.28 -8.23 -2.89
CA LEU A 225 -13.98 -7.68 -4.04
C LEU A 225 -14.42 -6.21 -3.84
N GLN A 226 -14.54 -5.73 -2.59
CA GLN A 226 -15.30 -4.51 -2.28
C GLN A 226 -14.44 -3.32 -1.80
N GLU A 227 -13.21 -3.49 -1.34
CA GLU A 227 -12.45 -2.41 -0.72
C GLU A 227 -10.98 -2.33 -1.19
N PRO A 228 -10.41 -1.11 -1.33
CA PRO A 228 -8.96 -0.92 -1.27
C PRO A 228 -8.47 -1.37 0.12
N LEU A 229 -7.24 -1.88 0.20
CA LEU A 229 -6.60 -2.66 1.29
C LEU A 229 -6.82 -2.26 2.79
N ILE A 230 -7.51 -1.17 3.10
CA ILE A 230 -7.43 -0.38 4.34
C ILE A 230 -8.52 -0.76 5.36
N ALA A 231 -9.80 -0.78 4.98
CA ALA A 231 -10.87 -1.20 5.90
C ALA A 231 -10.82 -2.70 6.21
N LEU A 232 -10.34 -3.52 5.27
CA LEU A 232 -10.11 -4.95 5.41
C LEU A 232 -9.09 -5.25 6.51
N GLN A 233 -7.95 -4.56 6.50
CA GLN A 233 -6.90 -4.80 7.47
C GLN A 233 -7.36 -4.44 8.88
N LEU A 234 -8.06 -3.32 9.07
CA LEU A 234 -8.56 -2.93 10.38
C LEU A 234 -9.61 -3.92 10.92
N ALA A 235 -10.60 -4.30 10.11
CA ALA A 235 -11.63 -5.27 10.52
C ALA A 235 -11.08 -6.69 10.76
N GLN A 236 -10.14 -7.15 9.94
CA GLN A 236 -9.45 -8.44 10.14
C GLN A 236 -8.62 -8.44 11.42
N SER A 237 -7.96 -7.32 11.71
CA SER A 237 -7.10 -7.16 12.86
C SER A 237 -7.93 -7.18 14.16
N GLU A 238 -9.07 -6.48 14.21
CA GLU A 238 -10.00 -6.50 15.35
C GLU A 238 -10.65 -7.88 15.56
N ALA A 239 -11.01 -8.59 14.47
CA ALA A 239 -11.58 -9.92 14.54
C ALA A 239 -10.60 -10.96 15.09
N ARG A 240 -9.31 -10.88 14.71
CA ARG A 240 -8.23 -11.78 15.16
C ARG A 240 -7.94 -11.70 16.66
N VAL A 241 -8.37 -10.64 17.34
CA VAL A 241 -8.24 -10.52 18.80
C VAL A 241 -9.56 -10.80 19.53
N THR A 242 -10.70 -10.45 18.94
CA THR A 242 -12.01 -10.65 19.56
C THR A 242 -12.34 -12.14 19.73
N ASP A 243 -12.02 -12.98 18.75
CA ASP A 243 -12.32 -14.41 18.78
C ASP A 243 -11.50 -15.18 19.84
N PRO A 244 -10.16 -15.01 19.92
CA PRO A 244 -9.37 -15.58 21.01
C PRO A 244 -9.78 -15.08 22.40
N GLN A 245 -10.16 -13.81 22.56
CA GLN A 245 -10.66 -13.27 23.84
C GLN A 245 -11.96 -13.95 24.28
N LEU A 246 -12.87 -14.25 23.34
CA LEU A 246 -14.09 -14.99 23.64
C LEU A 246 -13.78 -16.44 24.03
N ALA A 247 -12.83 -17.07 23.37
CA ALA A 247 -12.38 -18.43 23.68
C ALA A 247 -11.69 -18.52 25.04
N GLU A 248 -10.84 -17.54 25.39
CA GLU A 248 -10.19 -17.42 26.70
C GLU A 248 -11.24 -17.31 27.81
N ARG A 249 -12.20 -16.40 27.66
CA ARG A 249 -13.29 -16.21 28.64
C ARG A 249 -14.07 -17.49 28.88
N SER A 250 -14.44 -18.19 27.81
CA SER A 250 -15.16 -19.47 27.91
C SER A 250 -14.30 -20.58 28.55
N ALA A 251 -13.00 -20.61 28.24
CA ALA A 251 -12.07 -21.58 28.85
C ALA A 251 -11.87 -21.31 30.34
N GLN A 252 -11.85 -20.03 30.75
CA GLN A 252 -11.72 -19.62 32.14
C GLN A 252 -12.98 -19.96 32.95
N GLU A 253 -14.17 -19.73 32.40
CA GLU A 253 -15.45 -20.13 33.02
C GLU A 253 -15.51 -21.64 33.26
N LYS A 254 -15.07 -22.45 32.28
CA LYS A 254 -14.98 -23.92 32.42
C LYS A 254 -13.95 -24.34 33.47
N LEU A 255 -12.82 -23.63 33.57
CA LEU A 255 -11.81 -23.91 34.60
C LEU A 255 -12.37 -23.64 36.00
N ASP A 256 -13.10 -22.54 36.19
CA ASP A 256 -13.71 -22.17 37.46
C ASP A 256 -14.78 -23.19 37.89
N GLU A 257 -15.57 -23.70 36.95
CA GLU A 257 -16.55 -24.78 37.19
C GLU A 257 -15.87 -26.08 37.65
N PHE A 258 -14.77 -26.50 37.01
CA PHE A 258 -14.06 -27.72 37.39
C PHE A 258 -13.25 -27.60 38.67
N MET A 259 -12.75 -26.41 39.00
CA MET A 259 -12.14 -26.17 40.31
C MET A 259 -13.17 -26.28 41.45
N ALA A 260 -14.47 -26.13 41.17
CA ALA A 260 -15.52 -26.35 42.14
C ALA A 260 -15.93 -27.84 42.31
N SER A 261 -15.52 -28.75 41.41
CA SER A 261 -15.96 -30.16 41.39
C SER A 261 -14.93 -31.19 41.89
N ASP A 262 -13.74 -30.75 42.30
CA ASP A 262 -12.64 -31.56 42.90
C ASP A 262 -12.07 -32.68 41.98
N SER A 263 -12.28 -32.58 40.65
CA SER A 263 -11.77 -33.53 39.65
C SER A 263 -10.41 -33.10 39.07
N GLU A 264 -9.34 -33.77 39.49
CA GLU A 264 -7.95 -33.44 39.13
C GLU A 264 -7.64 -33.60 37.62
N PHE A 265 -8.33 -34.54 36.94
CA PHE A 265 -8.19 -34.73 35.49
C PHE A 265 -8.85 -33.59 34.70
N ASP A 266 -10.03 -33.14 35.12
CA ASP A 266 -10.79 -32.08 34.43
C ASP A 266 -10.12 -30.70 34.58
N ILE A 267 -9.50 -30.45 35.75
CA ILE A 267 -8.69 -29.24 35.99
C ILE A 267 -7.50 -29.15 35.04
N SER A 268 -6.81 -30.28 34.78
CA SER A 268 -5.65 -30.29 33.88
C SER A 268 -6.05 -30.01 32.42
N LYS A 269 -7.21 -30.52 31.99
CA LYS A 269 -7.75 -30.29 30.65
C LYS A 269 -8.18 -28.83 30.47
N ALA A 270 -8.88 -28.26 31.45
CA ALA A 270 -9.28 -26.86 31.40
C ALA A 270 -8.09 -25.90 31.45
N ARG A 271 -7.05 -26.20 32.25
CA ARG A 271 -5.81 -25.41 32.25
C ARG A 271 -5.13 -25.42 30.88
N ASN A 272 -5.06 -26.57 30.22
CA ASN A 272 -4.50 -26.65 28.86
C ASN A 272 -5.34 -25.86 27.84
N ALA A 273 -6.67 -25.83 27.99
CA ALA A 273 -7.55 -25.04 27.14
C ALA A 273 -7.33 -23.52 27.34
N VAL A 274 -7.17 -23.07 28.59
CA VAL A 274 -6.81 -21.67 28.90
C VAL A 274 -5.46 -21.31 28.29
N THR A 275 -4.42 -22.12 28.51
CA THR A 275 -3.08 -21.88 27.93
C THR A 275 -3.10 -21.83 26.40
N SER A 276 -3.91 -22.67 25.76
CA SER A 276 -4.07 -22.64 24.30
C SER A 276 -4.77 -21.35 23.83
N ALA A 277 -5.77 -20.87 24.57
CA ALA A 277 -6.48 -19.62 24.24
C ALA A 277 -5.59 -18.39 24.47
N GLU A 278 -4.83 -18.34 25.57
CA GLU A 278 -3.84 -17.30 25.86
C GLU A 278 -2.75 -17.23 24.77
N THR A 279 -2.30 -18.38 24.26
CA THR A 279 -1.32 -18.44 23.18
C THR A 279 -1.88 -17.86 21.88
N LEU A 280 -3.14 -18.18 21.55
CA LEU A 280 -3.82 -17.64 20.37
C LEU A 280 -4.05 -16.13 20.49
N LEU A 281 -4.41 -15.65 21.68
CA LEU A 281 -4.54 -14.22 21.97
C LEU A 281 -3.21 -13.48 21.79
N GLY A 282 -2.12 -14.00 22.38
CA GLY A 282 -0.81 -13.40 22.24
C GLY A 282 -0.30 -13.35 20.79
N ASN A 283 -0.63 -14.36 19.98
CA ASN A 283 -0.34 -14.32 18.54
C ASN A 283 -1.17 -13.26 17.81
N GLY A 284 -2.47 -13.15 18.11
CA GLY A 284 -3.34 -12.12 17.54
C GLY A 284 -2.89 -10.71 17.90
N GLU A 285 -2.50 -10.47 19.16
CA GLU A 285 -1.94 -9.20 19.61
C GLU A 285 -0.58 -8.87 18.96
N ALA A 286 0.26 -9.88 18.72
CA ALA A 286 1.52 -9.68 18.01
C ALA A 286 1.29 -9.32 16.53
N GLU A 287 0.34 -9.99 15.86
CA GLU A 287 -0.08 -9.67 14.50
C GLU A 287 -0.67 -8.24 14.41
N LEU A 288 -1.50 -7.83 15.37
CA LEU A 288 -2.00 -6.45 15.49
C LEU A 288 -0.85 -5.45 15.55
N ASN A 289 0.12 -5.68 16.43
CA ASN A 289 1.23 -4.75 16.63
C ASN A 289 2.11 -4.63 15.38
N VAL A 290 2.34 -5.74 14.68
CA VAL A 290 3.07 -5.73 13.40
C VAL A 290 2.27 -4.96 12.34
N GLY A 291 0.96 -5.18 12.24
CA GLY A 291 0.09 -4.45 11.33
C GLY A 291 0.05 -2.95 11.63
N ALA A 292 -0.04 -2.56 12.90
CA ALA A 292 -0.01 -1.16 13.33
C ALA A 292 1.33 -0.48 13.02
N SER A 293 2.45 -1.20 13.18
CA SER A 293 3.78 -0.70 12.81
C SER A 293 3.90 -0.49 11.29
N ASP A 294 3.48 -1.48 10.49
CA ASP A 294 3.47 -1.40 9.02
C ASP A 294 2.60 -0.23 8.53
N TRP A 295 1.47 0.01 9.18
CA TRP A 295 0.62 1.17 8.92
C TRP A 295 1.29 2.50 9.22
N ASN A 296 1.95 2.60 10.37
CA ASN A 296 2.66 3.82 10.75
C ASN A 296 3.83 4.12 9.79
N ASP A 297 4.51 3.08 9.31
CA ASP A 297 5.57 3.20 8.29
C ASP A 297 4.98 3.68 6.95
N LYS A 298 3.86 3.10 6.49
CA LYS A 298 3.17 3.54 5.27
C LYS A 298 2.68 4.99 5.34
N ALA A 299 2.12 5.39 6.47
CA ALA A 299 1.70 6.78 6.68
C ALA A 299 2.88 7.74 6.64
N SER A 300 3.99 7.38 7.29
CA SER A 300 5.23 8.16 7.26
C SER A 300 5.82 8.25 5.86
N ASP A 301 5.81 7.15 5.10
CA ASP A 301 6.32 7.10 3.73
C ASP A 301 5.48 7.97 2.79
N ALA A 302 4.16 7.94 2.92
CA ALA A 302 3.25 8.77 2.14
C ALA A 302 3.39 10.26 2.47
N GLU A 303 3.57 10.63 3.74
CA GLU A 303 3.82 12.01 4.16
C GLU A 303 5.17 12.51 3.62
N SER A 304 6.20 11.65 3.66
CA SER A 304 7.52 11.97 3.09
C SER A 304 7.47 12.11 1.56
N ASP A 305 6.75 11.24 0.86
CA ASP A 305 6.60 11.32 -0.60
C ASP A 305 5.81 12.58 -0.98
N PHE A 306 4.71 12.88 -0.29
CA PHE A 306 3.95 14.11 -0.50
C PHE A 306 4.80 15.37 -0.31
N THR A 307 5.60 15.41 0.75
CA THR A 307 6.52 16.53 0.99
C THR A 307 7.52 16.67 -0.16
N ALA A 308 8.15 15.56 -0.58
CA ALA A 308 9.12 15.56 -1.67
C ALA A 308 8.50 15.99 -3.01
N LYS A 309 7.27 15.54 -3.33
CA LYS A 309 6.58 15.92 -4.58
C LYS A 309 6.06 17.35 -4.56
N THR A 310 5.71 17.87 -3.40
CA THR A 310 5.42 19.30 -3.21
C THR A 310 6.66 20.13 -3.54
N GLU A 311 7.81 19.80 -2.97
CA GLU A 311 9.08 20.49 -3.24
C GLU A 311 9.51 20.37 -4.72
N ASP A 312 9.39 19.19 -5.32
CA ASP A 312 9.69 18.97 -6.74
C ASP A 312 8.83 19.87 -7.65
N TYR A 313 7.55 20.03 -7.31
CA TYR A 313 6.61 20.86 -8.07
C TYR A 313 6.91 22.36 -7.89
N GLN A 314 7.15 22.83 -6.66
CA GLN A 314 7.60 24.21 -6.40
C GLN A 314 8.90 24.53 -7.14
N ASN A 315 9.83 23.58 -7.17
CA ASN A 315 11.09 23.75 -7.87
C ASN A 315 10.92 23.93 -9.37
N GLN A 316 9.84 23.45 -10.01
CA GLN A 316 9.58 23.77 -11.43
C GLN A 316 9.28 25.25 -11.61
N PHE A 317 8.43 25.85 -10.77
CA PHE A 317 8.13 27.28 -10.80
C PHE A 317 9.37 28.12 -10.57
N LYS A 318 10.19 27.73 -9.58
CA LYS A 318 11.45 28.41 -9.27
C LYS A 318 12.47 28.26 -10.40
N THR A 319 12.60 27.07 -10.97
CA THR A 319 13.60 26.77 -11.99
C THR A 319 13.26 27.47 -13.30
N TRP A 320 12.03 27.31 -13.80
CA TRP A 320 11.64 27.84 -15.11
C TRP A 320 11.30 29.32 -15.07
N LEU A 321 10.64 29.79 -14.01
CA LEU A 321 10.07 31.14 -13.96
C LEU A 321 10.67 32.01 -12.85
N GLY A 322 11.54 31.48 -11.98
CA GLY A 322 12.08 32.22 -10.84
C GLY A 322 11.07 32.48 -9.71
N ILE A 323 9.89 31.85 -9.78
CA ILE A 323 8.79 32.09 -8.83
C ILE A 323 8.99 31.22 -7.59
N ASP A 324 9.04 31.85 -6.42
CA ASP A 324 9.07 31.17 -5.12
C ASP A 324 7.64 31.11 -4.57
N LEU A 325 6.95 29.99 -4.79
CA LEU A 325 5.58 29.75 -4.33
C LEU A 325 5.58 29.14 -2.94
N ASP A 326 4.64 29.57 -2.08
CA ASP A 326 4.35 28.85 -0.83
C ASP A 326 3.60 27.53 -1.14
N PRO A 327 3.80 26.44 -0.37
CA PRO A 327 3.06 25.20 -0.59
C PRO A 327 1.54 25.36 -0.61
N SER A 328 1.00 26.35 0.13
CA SER A 328 -0.44 26.63 0.18
C SER A 328 -0.99 27.31 -1.09
N GLU A 329 -0.11 27.81 -1.95
CA GLU A 329 -0.46 28.48 -3.21
C GLU A 329 -0.42 27.52 -4.42
N LEU A 330 -0.02 26.26 -4.20
CA LEU A 330 0.06 25.24 -5.23
C LEU A 330 -1.32 24.70 -5.60
N ASP A 331 -1.75 24.97 -6.83
CA ASP A 331 -2.93 24.34 -7.41
C ASP A 331 -2.55 22.95 -8.00
N PRO A 332 -3.25 21.86 -7.63
CA PRO A 332 -3.02 20.55 -8.21
C PRO A 332 -3.40 20.45 -9.70
N ASP A 333 -4.08 21.46 -10.25
CA ASP A 333 -4.25 21.66 -11.68
C ASP A 333 -3.30 22.76 -12.18
N PHE A 334 -2.29 22.32 -12.94
CA PHE A 334 -1.24 23.20 -13.45
C PHE A 334 -1.76 24.31 -14.37
N ASP A 335 -2.74 24.03 -15.23
CA ASP A 335 -3.29 25.05 -16.14
C ASP A 335 -4.01 26.15 -15.34
N SER A 336 -4.68 25.75 -14.26
CA SER A 336 -5.31 26.66 -13.29
C SER A 336 -4.27 27.44 -12.49
N ALA A 337 -3.14 26.82 -12.12
CA ALA A 337 -2.02 27.49 -11.46
C ALA A 337 -1.44 28.61 -12.34
N LEU A 338 -1.11 28.31 -13.60
CA LEU A 338 -0.59 29.30 -14.55
C LEU A 338 -1.57 30.44 -14.81
N THR A 339 -2.86 30.10 -14.97
CA THR A 339 -3.91 31.11 -15.17
C THR A 339 -4.03 32.05 -13.98
N THR A 340 -3.95 31.52 -12.75
CA THR A 340 -4.00 32.31 -11.52
C THR A 340 -2.79 33.22 -11.37
N LEU A 341 -1.60 32.73 -11.74
CA LEU A 341 -0.37 33.51 -11.77
C LEU A 341 -0.33 34.51 -12.93
N GLY A 342 -1.21 34.39 -13.93
CA GLY A 342 -1.19 35.22 -15.13
C GLY A 342 -0.03 34.91 -16.07
N VAL A 343 0.47 33.68 -16.04
CA VAL A 343 1.61 33.22 -16.83
C VAL A 343 1.11 32.49 -18.08
N ASP A 344 1.57 32.92 -19.25
CA ASP A 344 1.39 32.20 -20.51
C ASP A 344 2.76 31.73 -20.99
N LEU A 345 3.01 30.43 -20.95
CA LEU A 345 4.32 29.86 -21.27
C LEU A 345 4.74 30.09 -22.72
N ASP A 346 3.79 30.17 -23.66
CA ASP A 346 4.12 30.44 -25.07
C ASP A 346 4.51 31.90 -25.29
N ILE A 347 4.03 32.80 -24.43
CA ILE A 347 4.49 34.19 -24.41
C ILE A 347 5.87 34.29 -23.75
N VAL A 348 6.04 33.65 -22.59
CA VAL A 348 7.26 33.72 -21.79
C VAL A 348 8.45 33.07 -22.52
N PHE A 349 8.25 31.90 -23.14
CA PHE A 349 9.28 31.14 -23.86
C PHE A 349 9.15 31.23 -25.38
N ASN A 350 8.78 32.40 -25.90
CA ASN A 350 8.68 32.60 -27.34
C ASN A 350 10.08 32.72 -27.99
N SER A 351 10.37 31.81 -28.92
CA SER A 351 11.63 31.81 -29.68
C SER A 351 11.91 33.08 -30.49
N GLU A 352 10.88 33.86 -30.83
CA GLU A 352 11.05 35.13 -31.57
C GLU A 352 11.71 36.23 -30.72
N TYR A 353 11.69 36.09 -29.39
CA TYR A 353 12.39 37.00 -28.47
C TYR A 353 13.83 36.54 -28.13
N GLN A 354 14.28 35.41 -28.70
CA GLN A 354 15.69 35.03 -28.64
C GLN A 354 16.52 36.06 -29.42
N PHE A 355 17.37 36.78 -28.70
CA PHE A 355 18.21 37.86 -29.23
C PHE A 355 17.49 39.09 -29.85
N GLY A 356 16.24 39.42 -29.45
CA GLY A 356 15.62 40.69 -29.83
C GLY A 356 14.48 41.22 -28.96
N GLU A 357 14.63 42.48 -28.52
CA GLU A 357 13.57 43.44 -28.12
C GLU A 357 12.85 43.33 -26.76
N LEU A 358 13.48 42.83 -25.68
CA LEU A 358 13.01 43.27 -24.34
C LEU A 358 13.50 44.69 -23.97
N ILE A 359 14.50 45.25 -24.69
CA ILE A 359 14.85 46.68 -24.69
C ILE A 359 15.42 47.04 -26.07
N GLN A 360 15.06 48.20 -26.63
CA GLN A 360 15.73 48.78 -27.82
C GLN A 360 17.20 49.17 -27.50
N GLY A 361 18.13 48.22 -27.59
CA GLY A 361 19.56 48.49 -27.41
C GLY A 361 20.39 47.21 -27.42
N GLY A 362 21.09 46.93 -28.53
CA GLY A 362 21.79 45.67 -28.74
C GLY A 362 22.78 45.22 -27.65
N TYR A 363 22.95 43.90 -27.55
CA TYR A 363 23.61 43.05 -26.56
C TYR A 363 25.02 43.39 -26.05
N ASN A 364 25.67 44.45 -26.52
CA ASN A 364 27.09 44.69 -26.22
C ASN A 364 27.34 45.71 -25.09
N SER A 365 26.32 46.20 -24.37
CA SER A 365 26.53 47.19 -23.31
C SER A 365 25.59 47.21 -22.09
N GLU A 366 24.48 46.45 -22.03
CA GLU A 366 23.46 46.66 -20.98
C GLU A 366 23.33 45.55 -19.91
N GLY A 367 24.00 44.40 -20.05
CA GLY A 367 23.99 43.35 -19.02
C GLY A 367 22.75 42.44 -19.06
N LEU A 368 22.54 41.63 -18.00
CA LEU A 368 21.32 40.83 -17.84
C LEU A 368 20.12 41.74 -17.56
N PRO A 369 18.90 41.40 -18.00
CA PRO A 369 17.70 42.14 -17.59
C PRO A 369 17.54 42.09 -16.07
N SER A 370 16.95 43.13 -15.50
CA SER A 370 16.52 43.12 -14.10
C SER A 370 15.09 42.63 -14.00
N ASP A 371 14.79 41.91 -12.93
CA ASP A 371 13.43 41.51 -12.51
C ASP A 371 12.45 42.71 -12.51
N ASP A 372 11.33 42.57 -13.23
CA ASP A 372 10.25 43.54 -13.35
C ASP A 372 9.12 43.18 -12.36
N PRO A 373 8.86 43.99 -11.32
CA PRO A 373 7.83 43.66 -10.32
C PRO A 373 6.38 43.70 -10.87
N SER A 374 6.18 44.08 -12.14
CA SER A 374 4.86 44.08 -12.79
C SER A 374 4.52 42.75 -13.50
N THR A 375 5.49 41.86 -13.65
CA THR A 375 5.32 40.50 -14.17
C THR A 375 5.43 39.49 -13.01
N PRO A 376 4.81 38.31 -13.16
CA PRO A 376 4.82 37.28 -12.12
C PRO A 376 6.08 36.40 -12.14
N TRP A 377 6.98 36.51 -13.11
CA TRP A 377 8.20 35.70 -13.27
C TRP A 377 9.45 36.58 -13.20
N ASP A 378 10.62 35.99 -12.93
CA ASP A 378 11.92 36.68 -12.97
C ASP A 378 12.49 36.71 -14.39
N GLU A 379 12.57 37.90 -14.99
CA GLU A 379 13.11 38.13 -16.34
C GLU A 379 14.54 37.62 -16.49
N THR A 380 15.35 37.68 -15.42
CA THR A 380 16.73 37.19 -15.41
C THR A 380 16.75 35.67 -15.63
N VAL A 381 15.89 34.94 -14.92
CA VAL A 381 15.80 33.48 -15.00
C VAL A 381 15.34 33.07 -16.39
N VAL A 382 14.26 33.67 -16.88
CA VAL A 382 13.70 33.40 -18.21
C VAL A 382 14.71 33.74 -19.31
N PHE A 383 15.42 34.87 -19.19
CA PHE A 383 16.45 35.29 -20.14
C PHE A 383 17.63 34.30 -20.18
N ILE A 384 18.05 33.77 -19.02
CA ILE A 384 19.12 32.77 -18.94
C ILE A 384 18.71 31.50 -19.69
N TRP A 385 17.50 30.98 -19.44
CA TRP A 385 16.98 29.81 -20.16
C TRP A 385 16.99 30.03 -21.67
N GLN A 386 16.47 31.16 -22.16
CA GLN A 386 16.32 31.39 -23.59
C GLN A 386 17.64 31.66 -24.34
N ASN A 387 18.66 32.22 -23.68
CA ASN A 387 19.86 32.72 -24.38
C ASN A 387 21.15 31.94 -24.07
N PHE A 388 21.21 31.20 -22.95
CA PHE A 388 22.42 30.51 -22.51
C PHE A 388 22.31 28.98 -22.54
N ILE A 389 21.14 28.44 -22.89
CA ILE A 389 20.93 27.01 -23.05
C ILE A 389 21.04 26.64 -24.54
N PRO A 390 21.92 25.69 -24.91
CA PRO A 390 22.21 25.37 -26.31
C PRO A 390 21.14 24.50 -26.98
N THR A 391 19.94 24.40 -26.40
CA THR A 391 18.82 23.59 -26.89
C THR A 391 17.57 24.45 -27.04
N THR A 392 16.68 24.05 -27.95
CA THR A 392 15.39 24.75 -28.14
C THR A 392 14.52 24.55 -26.91
N ILE A 393 13.95 25.63 -26.39
CA ILE A 393 12.97 25.59 -25.30
C ILE A 393 11.64 26.07 -25.89
N VAL A 394 10.57 25.32 -25.64
CA VAL A 394 9.20 25.69 -26.00
C VAL A 394 8.33 25.79 -24.76
N GLY A 395 7.43 26.77 -24.74
CA GLY A 395 6.48 26.99 -23.64
C GLY A 395 5.51 25.82 -23.50
N THR A 396 4.65 25.64 -24.51
CA THR A 396 3.71 24.53 -24.59
C THR A 396 4.10 23.54 -25.70
N CYS A 397 3.81 22.26 -25.47
CA CYS A 397 4.03 21.21 -26.47
C CYS A 397 2.79 20.34 -26.66
N SER A 398 2.49 19.99 -27.91
CA SER A 398 1.54 18.92 -28.22
C SER A 398 2.21 17.56 -27.98
N SER A 399 1.43 16.54 -27.57
CA SER A 399 1.90 15.18 -27.27
C SER A 399 2.70 14.47 -28.39
N THR A 400 2.84 15.08 -29.57
CA THR A 400 3.49 14.51 -30.75
C THR A 400 4.84 15.17 -31.10
N SER A 401 5.26 16.25 -30.42
CA SER A 401 6.36 17.11 -30.93
C SER A 401 7.72 17.00 -30.25
N ILE A 402 7.93 16.17 -29.22
CA ILE A 402 9.26 16.02 -28.58
C ILE A 402 9.52 14.55 -28.26
N SER A 403 10.29 13.88 -29.11
CA SER A 403 10.59 12.45 -29.02
C SER A 403 12.02 12.13 -28.54
N SER A 404 12.80 13.13 -28.11
CA SER A 404 14.14 12.90 -27.55
C SER A 404 14.67 14.11 -26.76
N PRO A 405 15.40 13.92 -25.64
CA PRO A 405 16.09 14.98 -24.90
C PRO A 405 17.11 15.79 -25.74
N ALA A 406 17.54 15.25 -26.89
CA ALA A 406 18.40 15.95 -27.84
C ALA A 406 17.64 16.94 -28.75
N ALA A 407 16.30 16.99 -28.68
CA ALA A 407 15.44 17.78 -29.57
C ALA A 407 14.96 19.12 -28.97
N GLY A 408 15.14 19.34 -27.66
CA GLY A 408 14.68 20.54 -26.95
C GLY A 408 13.97 20.22 -25.63
N PHE A 409 13.71 21.24 -24.82
CA PHE A 409 12.91 21.17 -23.59
C PHE A 409 11.50 21.71 -23.82
N CYS A 410 10.51 21.10 -23.17
CA CYS A 410 9.16 21.65 -23.09
C CYS A 410 8.81 21.96 -21.64
N VAL A 411 8.58 23.23 -21.38
CA VAL A 411 8.34 23.73 -20.03
C VAL A 411 7.03 23.14 -19.49
N SER A 412 5.95 23.15 -20.28
CA SER A 412 4.66 22.59 -19.87
C SER A 412 4.73 21.08 -19.54
N HIS A 413 5.65 20.31 -20.14
CA HIS A 413 5.79 18.88 -19.86
C HIS A 413 6.40 18.62 -18.47
N ASP A 414 7.42 19.39 -18.08
CA ASP A 414 8.07 19.24 -16.77
C ASP A 414 7.12 19.65 -15.65
N PHE A 415 6.34 20.72 -15.88
CA PHE A 415 5.27 21.12 -14.99
C PHE A 415 4.14 20.07 -14.91
N ASP A 416 3.63 19.56 -16.02
CA ASP A 416 2.57 18.53 -16.01
C ASP A 416 3.03 17.25 -15.29
N THR A 417 4.28 16.86 -15.51
CA THR A 417 4.88 15.68 -14.86
C THR A 417 4.96 15.85 -13.34
N SER A 418 5.45 17.00 -12.88
CA SER A 418 5.58 17.29 -11.44
C SER A 418 4.24 17.59 -10.77
N ALA A 419 3.33 18.31 -11.42
CA ALA A 419 1.96 18.54 -10.94
C ALA A 419 1.18 17.23 -10.79
N THR A 420 1.32 16.33 -11.77
CA THR A 420 0.72 14.99 -11.70
C THR A 420 1.28 14.19 -10.53
N ALA A 421 2.60 14.24 -10.31
CA ALA A 421 3.23 13.55 -9.18
C ALA A 421 2.79 14.13 -7.82
N TYR A 422 2.74 15.45 -7.69
CA TYR A 422 2.21 16.16 -6.51
C TYR A 422 0.77 15.74 -6.23
N LYS A 423 -0.13 15.84 -7.22
CA LYS A 423 -1.53 15.44 -7.09
C LYS A 423 -1.67 13.95 -6.72
N GLN A 424 -0.83 13.08 -7.26
CA GLN A 424 -0.85 11.66 -6.91
C GLN A 424 -0.47 11.43 -5.45
N SER A 425 0.63 12.04 -5.00
CA SER A 425 1.08 11.93 -3.61
C SER A 425 0.06 12.50 -2.61
N ALA A 426 -0.64 13.59 -2.97
CA ALA A 426 -1.72 14.16 -2.16
C ALA A 426 -2.88 13.17 -1.98
N ASN A 427 -3.33 12.54 -3.07
CA ASN A 427 -4.39 11.54 -3.02
C ASN A 427 -3.97 10.28 -2.25
N SER A 428 -2.72 9.84 -2.40
CA SER A 428 -2.18 8.70 -1.64
C SER A 428 -2.17 8.98 -0.14
N LEU A 429 -1.82 10.21 0.26
CA LEU A 429 -1.83 10.66 1.65
C LEU A 429 -3.27 10.75 2.19
N GLU A 430 -4.23 11.22 1.40
CA GLU A 430 -5.66 11.28 1.79
C GLU A 430 -6.33 9.90 1.92
N SER A 431 -5.80 8.89 1.22
CA SER A 431 -6.32 7.52 1.27
C SER A 431 -5.92 6.73 2.51
N ILE A 432 -4.85 7.16 3.19
CA ILE A 432 -4.36 6.60 4.46
C ILE A 432 -5.15 7.21 5.61
#